data_AF-A0A7Y0R237-F1
#
_entry.id   AF-A0A7Y0R237-F1
#
_cell.length_a   1.000
_cell.length_b   1.000
_cell.length_c   1.000
_cell.angle_alpha   90.00
_cell.angle_beta   90.00
_cell.angle_gamma   90.00
#
_symmetry.space_group_name_H-M   'P 1'
#
loop_
_entity.id
_entity.type
_entity.pdbx_description
1 polymer ?
#
loop_
_entity_poly.entity_id
_entity_poly.type
_entity_poly.pdbx_seq_one_letter_code
_entity_poly.pdbx_strand_id
1 'polypeptide(L)'
;DKPIIWGPDRHLGSYIANKTGADMLLWQGECVVHDEFSADALRKMKSVYPDAAILVHPESPASVVELADAVGSTSQLIKAAKELPHQQMIVATDKGIFFKMQQLVPEKELIEAPTAGAGATCRSCAHCPWMAMNGLKAI
;
A
#
# COMPACT_ATOMS: atom_id res chain seq x y z
N ASP A 1 -4.32 -10.91 30.67
CA ASP A 1 -3.70 -10.41 29.43
C ASP A 1 -2.46 -9.61 29.74
N LYS A 2 -1.45 -9.65 28.85
CA LYS A 2 -0.20 -8.88 28.99
C LYS A 2 -0.13 -7.87 27.84
N PRO A 3 0.27 -6.61 28.08
CA PRO A 3 0.42 -5.62 27.03
C PRO A 3 1.52 -6.06 26.04
N ILE A 4 1.24 -5.93 24.75
CA ILE A 4 2.17 -6.28 23.66
C ILE A 4 2.93 -5.03 23.24
N ILE A 5 4.25 -5.14 23.07
CA ILE A 5 5.04 -4.08 22.43
C ILE A 5 5.14 -4.39 20.95
N TRP A 6 4.82 -3.41 20.11
CA TRP A 6 4.85 -3.55 18.66
C TRP A 6 5.76 -2.52 18.00
N GLY A 7 6.54 -2.97 17.01
CA GLY A 7 7.36 -2.10 16.19
C GLY A 7 7.99 -2.87 15.02
N PRO A 8 8.67 -2.15 14.10
CA PRO A 8 8.90 -0.71 14.15
C PRO A 8 7.72 0.13 13.60
N ASP A 9 6.79 -0.46 12.84
CA ASP A 9 5.78 0.27 12.08
C ASP A 9 4.47 0.46 12.87
N ARG A 10 4.09 1.73 13.09
CA ARG A 10 2.90 2.15 13.84
C ARG A 10 1.60 1.93 13.07
N HIS A 11 1.62 2.00 11.74
CA HIS A 11 0.43 1.83 10.91
C HIS A 11 0.01 0.37 10.90
N LEU A 12 0.97 -0.53 10.67
CA LEU A 12 0.74 -1.97 10.77
C LEU A 12 0.31 -2.38 12.18
N GLY A 13 0.94 -1.80 13.20
CA GLY A 13 0.56 -2.02 14.60
C GLY A 13 -0.89 -1.59 14.88
N SER A 14 -1.26 -0.40 14.42
CA SER A 14 -2.62 0.13 14.55
C SER A 14 -3.63 -0.73 13.78
N TYR A 15 -3.28 -1.20 12.59
CA TYR A 15 -4.10 -2.12 11.80
C TYR A 15 -4.37 -3.43 12.57
N ILE A 16 -3.35 -4.04 13.17
CA ILE A 16 -3.49 -5.27 13.96
C ILE A 16 -4.32 -5.02 15.21
N ALA A 17 -4.06 -3.95 15.95
CA ALA A 17 -4.82 -3.59 17.15
C ALA A 17 -6.31 -3.41 16.79
N ASN A 18 -6.63 -2.71 15.71
CA ASN A 18 -7.99 -2.51 15.22
C ASN A 18 -8.67 -3.82 14.77
N LYS A 19 -7.93 -4.76 14.17
CA LYS A 19 -8.48 -6.04 13.70
C LYS A 19 -8.68 -7.07 14.80
N THR A 20 -7.86 -7.02 15.86
CA THR A 20 -7.79 -8.07 16.88
C THR A 20 -8.30 -7.63 18.24
N GLY A 21 -8.39 -6.31 18.50
CA GLY A 21 -8.68 -5.77 19.83
C GLY A 21 -7.53 -5.94 20.83
N ALA A 22 -6.32 -6.29 20.36
CA ALA A 22 -5.16 -6.46 21.23
C ALA A 22 -4.71 -5.14 21.86
N ASP A 23 -4.37 -5.17 23.15
CA ASP A 23 -3.77 -4.04 23.86
C ASP A 23 -2.26 -3.96 23.53
N MET A 24 -1.90 -2.93 22.76
CA MET A 24 -0.58 -2.80 22.13
C MET A 24 0.03 -1.41 22.37
N LEU A 25 1.26 -1.39 22.87
CA LEU A 25 2.12 -0.20 22.90
C LEU A 25 2.93 -0.12 21.60
N LEU A 26 2.67 0.92 20.79
CA LEU A 26 3.25 1.06 19.45
C LEU A 26 4.49 1.96 19.43
N TRP A 27 5.57 1.46 18.85
CA TRP A 27 6.73 2.26 18.47
C TRP A 27 6.35 3.27 17.38
N GLN A 28 6.83 4.51 17.49
CA GLN A 28 6.50 5.61 16.56
C GLN A 28 7.39 5.60 15.31
N GLY A 29 7.53 4.45 14.66
CA GLY A 29 8.18 4.32 13.36
C GLY A 29 7.15 4.06 12.27
N GLU A 30 7.54 4.28 11.02
CA GLU A 30 6.68 4.10 9.85
C GLU A 30 7.52 3.84 8.59
N CYS A 31 6.93 3.17 7.61
CA CYS A 31 7.49 3.09 6.28
C CYS A 31 7.27 4.40 5.52
N VAL A 32 8.34 5.13 5.22
CA VAL A 32 8.28 6.42 4.48
C VAL A 32 7.58 6.31 3.12
N VAL A 33 7.63 5.14 2.48
CA VAL A 33 6.96 4.91 1.18
C VAL A 33 5.45 4.82 1.36
N HIS A 34 4.99 4.06 2.37
CA HIS A 34 3.57 3.83 2.60
C HIS A 34 2.88 4.97 3.36
N ASP A 35 3.62 5.74 4.16
CA ASP A 35 3.09 6.91 4.87
C ASP A 35 2.72 8.05 3.91
N GLU A 36 3.39 8.16 2.76
CA GLU A 36 3.12 9.21 1.76
C GLU A 36 1.77 9.05 1.04
N PHE A 37 1.05 7.93 1.15
CA PHE A 37 -0.25 7.78 0.49
C PHE A 37 -1.31 8.72 1.10
N SER A 38 -2.04 9.42 0.24
CA SER A 38 -3.07 10.37 0.65
C SER A 38 -4.47 9.83 0.40
N ALA A 39 -5.28 9.74 1.46
CA ALA A 39 -6.68 9.34 1.35
C ALA A 39 -7.48 10.30 0.44
N ASP A 40 -7.18 11.60 0.44
CA ASP A 40 -7.88 12.58 -0.39
C ASP A 40 -7.48 12.47 -1.86
N ALA A 41 -6.19 12.25 -2.14
CA ALA A 41 -5.75 11.99 -3.50
C ALA A 41 -6.32 10.65 -4.02
N LEU A 42 -6.38 9.62 -3.16
CA LEU A 42 -6.96 8.33 -3.48
C LEU A 42 -8.47 8.44 -3.77
N ARG A 43 -9.23 9.20 -2.97
CA ARG A 43 -10.65 9.50 -3.23
C ARG A 43 -10.84 10.19 -4.58
N LYS A 44 -10.00 11.18 -4.90
CA LYS A 44 -10.02 11.84 -6.21
C LYS A 44 -9.72 10.85 -7.34
N MET A 45 -8.73 9.98 -7.17
CA MET A 45 -8.42 8.96 -8.18
C MET A 45 -9.56 7.96 -8.35
N LYS A 46 -10.19 7.50 -7.26
CA LYS A 46 -11.38 6.63 -7.32
C LYS A 46 -12.56 7.31 -8.03
N SER A 47 -12.70 8.63 -7.98
CA SER A 47 -13.71 9.35 -8.77
C SER A 47 -13.43 9.35 -10.28
N VAL A 48 -12.16 9.24 -10.68
CA VAL A 48 -11.75 9.09 -12.09
C VAL A 48 -11.91 7.65 -12.57
N TYR A 49 -11.66 6.67 -11.68
CA TYR A 49 -11.79 5.24 -11.94
C TYR A 49 -12.83 4.62 -11.01
N PRO A 50 -14.13 4.89 -11.20
CA PRO A 50 -15.19 4.49 -10.27
C PRO A 50 -15.27 2.96 -10.08
N ASP A 51 -14.97 2.20 -11.13
CA ASP A 51 -15.04 0.74 -11.13
C ASP A 51 -13.74 0.06 -10.69
N ALA A 52 -12.67 0.81 -10.38
CA ALA A 52 -11.39 0.22 -10.02
C ALA A 52 -11.37 -0.26 -8.56
N ALA A 53 -10.90 -1.48 -8.30
CA ALA A 53 -10.67 -1.93 -6.93
C ALA A 53 -9.48 -1.19 -6.30
N ILE A 54 -9.52 -0.95 -5.00
CA ILE A 54 -8.44 -0.33 -4.25
C ILE A 54 -7.72 -1.40 -3.41
N LEU A 55 -6.43 -1.59 -3.68
CA LEU A 55 -5.56 -2.56 -2.98
C LEU A 55 -4.51 -1.79 -2.15
N VAL A 56 -4.45 -2.01 -0.84
CA VAL A 56 -3.62 -1.19 0.06
C VAL A 56 -2.74 -2.04 0.97
N HIS A 57 -1.48 -1.65 1.13
CA HIS A 57 -0.60 -2.25 2.12
C HIS A 57 -0.96 -1.75 3.55
N PRO A 58 -0.98 -2.62 4.59
CA PRO A 58 -1.37 -2.22 5.95
C PRO A 58 -0.39 -1.26 6.65
N GLU A 59 0.78 -0.99 6.05
CA GLU A 59 1.71 0.07 6.50
C GLU A 59 1.27 1.48 6.06
N SER A 60 0.18 1.60 5.28
CA SER A 60 -0.38 2.89 4.91
C SER A 60 -1.22 3.49 6.05
N PRO A 61 -1.41 4.83 6.07
CA PRO A 61 -2.27 5.49 7.05
C PRO A 61 -3.67 4.88 7.10
N ALA A 62 -4.27 4.83 8.30
CA ALA A 62 -5.60 4.24 8.52
C ALA A 62 -6.66 4.80 7.56
N SER A 63 -6.61 6.11 7.27
CA SER A 63 -7.53 6.78 6.34
C SER A 63 -7.41 6.30 4.89
N VAL A 64 -6.27 5.76 4.49
CA VAL A 64 -6.04 5.11 3.18
C VAL A 64 -6.54 3.67 3.23
N VAL A 65 -6.21 2.95 4.31
CA VAL A 65 -6.64 1.56 4.54
C VAL A 65 -8.17 1.44 4.57
N GLU A 66 -8.88 2.42 5.13
CA GLU A 66 -10.35 2.48 5.17
C GLU A 66 -11.01 2.57 3.79
N LEU A 67 -10.28 3.02 2.76
CA LEU A 67 -10.78 3.12 1.39
C LEU A 67 -10.55 1.83 0.58
N ALA A 68 -9.85 0.84 1.15
CA ALA A 68 -9.40 -0.34 0.43
C ALA A 68 -10.51 -1.39 0.26
N ASP A 69 -10.59 -1.97 -0.93
CA ASP A 69 -11.35 -3.20 -1.19
C ASP A 69 -10.60 -4.44 -0.69
N ALA A 70 -9.26 -4.39 -0.66
CA ALA A 70 -8.44 -5.41 -0.01
C ALA A 70 -7.19 -4.81 0.63
N VAL A 71 -6.83 -5.33 1.81
CA VAL A 71 -5.67 -4.91 2.61
C VAL A 71 -4.79 -6.12 2.87
N GLY A 72 -3.48 -6.00 2.62
CA GLY A 72 -2.55 -7.07 2.91
C GLY A 72 -1.12 -6.83 2.44
N SER A 73 -0.26 -7.81 2.71
CA SER A 73 1.11 -7.84 2.21
C SER A 73 1.15 -7.93 0.68
N THR A 74 2.31 -7.68 0.07
CA THR A 74 2.53 -7.82 -1.39
C THR A 74 1.95 -9.11 -1.97
N SER A 75 2.19 -10.26 -1.33
CA SER A 75 1.66 -11.54 -1.79
C SER A 75 0.14 -11.63 -1.68
N GLN A 76 -0.44 -11.04 -0.64
CA GLN A 76 -1.89 -10.97 -0.45
C GLN A 76 -2.54 -10.01 -1.46
N LEU A 77 -1.90 -8.88 -1.79
CA LEU A 77 -2.39 -7.96 -2.82
C LEU A 77 -2.33 -8.59 -4.22
N ILE A 78 -1.25 -9.32 -4.55
CA ILE A 78 -1.17 -10.12 -5.79
C ILE A 78 -2.30 -11.14 -5.85
N LYS A 79 -2.61 -11.81 -4.73
CA LYS A 79 -3.71 -12.78 -4.65
C LYS A 79 -5.06 -12.09 -4.85
N ALA A 80 -5.31 -10.98 -4.15
CA ALA A 80 -6.52 -10.19 -4.30
C ALA A 80 -6.69 -9.69 -5.74
N ALA A 81 -5.59 -9.28 -6.40
CA ALA A 81 -5.62 -8.86 -7.79
C ALA A 81 -6.08 -9.98 -8.74
N LYS A 82 -5.80 -11.25 -8.43
CA LYS A 82 -6.32 -12.38 -9.22
C LYS A 82 -7.79 -12.68 -8.94
N GLU A 83 -8.18 -12.59 -7.67
CA GLU A 83 -9.49 -13.07 -7.20
C GLU A 83 -10.61 -12.03 -7.40
N LEU A 84 -10.30 -10.74 -7.30
CA LEU A 84 -11.29 -9.69 -7.44
C LEU A 84 -11.78 -9.58 -8.90
N PRO A 85 -13.08 -9.35 -9.14
CA PRO A 85 -13.64 -9.34 -10.49
C PRO A 85 -13.32 -8.07 -11.29
N HIS A 86 -12.79 -7.03 -10.63
CA HIS A 86 -12.52 -5.73 -11.24
C HIS A 86 -11.42 -5.82 -12.31
N GLN A 87 -11.62 -5.11 -13.42
CA GLN A 87 -10.64 -5.00 -14.50
C GLN A 87 -9.56 -3.96 -14.20
N GLN A 88 -9.93 -2.91 -13.48
CA GLN A 88 -9.03 -1.84 -13.06
C GLN A 88 -8.72 -1.96 -11.58
N MET A 89 -7.49 -1.70 -11.18
CA MET A 89 -7.04 -1.79 -9.79
C MET A 89 -6.09 -0.65 -9.46
N ILE A 90 -6.46 0.18 -8.48
CA ILE A 90 -5.59 1.18 -7.88
C ILE A 90 -4.81 0.50 -6.75
N VAL A 91 -3.48 0.49 -6.83
CA VAL A 91 -2.62 -0.24 -5.89
C VAL A 91 -1.72 0.73 -5.12
N ALA A 92 -1.89 0.77 -3.80
CA ALA A 92 -1.14 1.60 -2.86
C ALA A 92 -0.09 0.75 -2.12
N THR A 93 1.07 0.60 -2.76
CA THR A 93 2.23 -0.19 -2.31
C THR A 93 3.44 0.18 -3.17
N ASP A 94 4.63 -0.33 -2.84
CA ASP A 94 5.84 -0.08 -3.64
C ASP A 94 5.69 -0.48 -5.13
N LYS A 95 6.12 0.43 -6.02
CA LYS A 95 6.08 0.34 -7.48
C LYS A 95 6.82 -0.88 -8.03
N GLY A 96 7.86 -1.36 -7.35
CA GLY A 96 8.65 -2.51 -7.76
C GLY A 96 7.81 -3.79 -7.92
N ILE A 97 6.65 -3.88 -7.25
CA ILE A 97 5.78 -5.06 -7.35
C ILE A 97 4.93 -5.07 -8.63
N PHE A 98 4.71 -3.92 -9.27
CA PHE A 98 3.80 -3.79 -10.41
C PHE A 98 4.19 -4.70 -11.57
N PHE A 99 5.49 -4.82 -11.85
CA PHE A 99 5.98 -5.72 -12.89
C PHE A 99 5.55 -7.17 -12.61
N LYS A 100 5.73 -7.63 -11.37
CA LYS A 100 5.35 -9.01 -10.99
C LYS A 100 3.84 -9.19 -10.94
N MET A 101 3.09 -8.20 -10.48
CA MET A 101 1.63 -8.21 -10.50
C MET A 101 1.12 -8.31 -11.94
N GLN A 102 1.60 -7.44 -12.85
CA GLN A 102 1.17 -7.42 -14.24
C GLN A 102 1.48 -8.73 -14.97
N GLN A 103 2.60 -9.40 -14.66
CA GLN A 103 2.88 -10.74 -15.19
C GLN A 103 1.83 -11.79 -14.78
N LEU A 104 1.21 -11.62 -13.63
CA LEU A 104 0.30 -12.59 -13.03
C LEU A 104 -1.18 -12.29 -13.33
N VAL A 105 -1.50 -11.05 -13.69
CA VAL A 105 -2.83 -10.59 -14.11
C VAL A 105 -2.70 -9.73 -15.38
N PRO A 106 -2.19 -10.29 -16.49
CA PRO A 106 -1.88 -9.52 -17.71
C PRO A 106 -3.11 -8.84 -18.33
N GLU A 107 -4.31 -9.35 -18.06
CA GLU A 107 -5.58 -8.83 -18.53
C GLU A 107 -6.08 -7.60 -17.77
N LYS A 108 -5.51 -7.31 -16.59
CA LYS A 108 -5.97 -6.23 -15.71
C LYS A 108 -5.14 -4.97 -15.87
N GLU A 109 -5.80 -3.83 -15.69
CA GLU A 109 -5.17 -2.52 -15.65
C GLU A 109 -4.78 -2.18 -14.21
N LEU A 110 -3.47 -2.10 -13.95
CA LEU A 110 -2.92 -1.74 -12.65
C LEU A 110 -2.52 -0.26 -12.65
N ILE A 111 -3.03 0.49 -11.68
CA ILE A 111 -2.87 1.94 -11.56
C ILE A 111 -2.15 2.22 -10.24
N GLU A 112 -1.08 3.03 -10.29
CA GLU A 112 -0.35 3.45 -9.10
C GLU A 112 -1.19 4.43 -8.27
N ALA A 113 -1.37 4.14 -6.98
CA ALA A 113 -2.08 5.05 -6.08
C ALA A 113 -1.30 6.36 -5.87
N PRO A 114 -1.99 7.49 -5.66
CA PRO A 114 -1.33 8.78 -5.55
C PRO A 114 -0.73 9.01 -4.17
N THR A 115 0.48 9.57 -4.14
CA THR A 115 1.13 10.04 -2.91
C THR A 115 0.94 11.55 -2.70
N ALA A 116 1.10 12.01 -1.46
CA ALA A 116 0.99 13.40 -1.02
C ALA A 116 2.21 14.23 -1.46
N GLY A 117 2.49 14.31 -2.76
CA GLY A 117 3.44 15.27 -3.31
C GLY A 117 2.73 16.58 -3.65
N ALA A 118 2.95 17.64 -2.87
CA ALA A 118 2.52 18.99 -3.27
C ALA A 118 3.38 19.46 -4.45
N GLY A 119 2.80 19.49 -5.66
CA GLY A 119 3.41 20.04 -6.88
C GLY A 119 4.57 19.21 -7.42
N ALA A 120 4.29 18.21 -8.27
CA ALA A 120 5.22 17.50 -9.17
C ALA A 120 6.59 17.02 -8.58
N THR A 121 6.79 17.11 -7.27
CA THR A 121 8.01 16.79 -6.52
C THR A 121 7.68 15.73 -5.50
N CYS A 122 7.07 14.68 -6.02
CA CYS A 122 6.87 13.43 -5.32
C CYS A 122 8.23 12.91 -4.83
N ARG A 123 8.42 12.81 -3.50
CA ARG A 123 9.69 12.40 -2.88
C ARG A 123 9.82 10.87 -2.86
N SER A 124 8.69 10.16 -2.72
CA SER A 124 8.54 8.74 -3.01
C SER A 124 7.29 8.52 -3.87
N CYS A 125 7.47 8.25 -5.17
CA CYS A 125 6.34 7.88 -6.05
C CYS A 125 6.00 6.42 -5.88
N ALA A 126 5.62 6.09 -4.66
CA ALA A 126 5.55 4.73 -4.17
C ALA A 126 6.85 3.96 -4.48
N HIS A 127 8.01 4.59 -4.32
CA HIS A 127 9.30 4.01 -4.72
C HIS A 127 10.25 4.00 -3.54
N CYS A 128 10.68 2.80 -3.13
CA CYS A 128 11.71 2.61 -2.13
C CYS A 128 13.11 2.74 -2.75
N PRO A 129 13.86 3.83 -2.47
CA PRO A 129 15.18 4.03 -3.07
C PRO A 129 16.19 2.97 -2.61
N TRP A 130 15.99 2.41 -1.41
CA TRP A 130 16.88 1.39 -0.87
C TRP A 130 16.71 0.03 -1.53
N MET A 131 15.49 -0.34 -1.94
CA MET A 131 15.29 -1.57 -2.73
C MET A 131 15.91 -1.45 -4.12
N ALA A 132 15.93 -0.23 -4.69
CA ALA A 132 16.49 0.06 -6.00
C ALA A 132 18.03 0.12 -6.05
N MET A 133 18.71 -0.07 -4.92
CA MET A 133 20.18 -0.12 -4.88
C MET A 133 20.75 -1.40 -5.53
N ASN A 134 19.94 -2.46 -5.64
CA ASN A 134 20.33 -3.69 -6.32
C ASN A 134 20.15 -3.54 -7.83
N GLY A 135 21.25 -3.53 -8.58
CA GLY A 135 21.23 -3.42 -10.04
C GLY A 135 22.10 -4.48 -10.72
N LEU A 136 21.85 -4.76 -12.00
CA LEU A 136 22.54 -5.80 -12.78
C LEU A 136 24.07 -5.65 -12.86
N LYS A 137 24.62 -4.46 -12.60
CA LYS A 137 26.08 -4.24 -12.56
C LYS A 137 26.70 -4.58 -11.20
N ALA A 138 25.91 -4.61 -10.15
CA ALA A 138 26.35 -4.82 -8.77
C ALA A 138 26.09 -6.26 -8.27
N ILE A 139 25.37 -7.06 -9.07
CA ILE A 139 25.10 -8.50 -8.88
C ILE A 139 26.00 -9.26 -9.85
#